data_AF-A0AAE9J8F3-F1
#
_entry.id   AF-A0AAE9J8F3-F1
#
_cell.length_a   1.000
_cell.length_b   1.000
_cell.length_c   1.000
_cell.angle_alpha   90.00
_cell.angle_beta   90.00
_cell.angle_gamma   90.00
#
_symmetry.space_group_name_H-M   'P 1'
#
loop_
_entity.id
_entity.type
_entity.pdbx_description
1 polymer ?
#
loop_
_entity_poly.entity_id
_entity_poly.type
_entity_poly.pdbx_seq_one_letter_code
_entity_poly.pdbx_strand_id
1 'polypeptide(L)'
;MGDNNEEIGKNPKIDTQTEKFEILEKLNSQEQKFDEFAKKLQSIEESVSKNQNKKELKSEKRFALKNVFKNVTSLEEGRCCNSEKEEHFNVKWSIQIERQGSSYFEIVVSCVPVAPVGDEWSIETKLEFRVMVQDTKFYVSKTYLAAQSSFFKTLFFGNFSESSKSEIPLSGIDSDDFQRFLEVLYGESVIDDSTVEEILHIADMYATPMVVRRCEEFLLKKSAKSAKKLLGMAARYNLENLKNNCMSGIKTVADIRAVLPSVINDLDSRIMAELLEKALSLH
;
A
#
# COMPACT_ATOMS: atom_id res chain seq x y z
N MET A 1 94.27 -24.02 -9.18
CA MET A 1 94.70 -24.14 -7.78
C MET A 1 95.41 -22.84 -7.43
N GLY A 2 95.14 -22.28 -6.25
CA GLY A 2 95.50 -20.90 -5.88
C GLY A 2 94.50 -19.90 -6.50
N ASP A 3 93.59 -19.23 -5.81
CA ASP A 3 93.57 -18.50 -4.51
C ASP A 3 93.87 -17.00 -4.61
N ASN A 4 92.80 -16.22 -4.39
CA ASN A 4 92.69 -15.08 -3.46
C ASN A 4 93.42 -13.74 -3.67
N ASN A 5 92.65 -12.67 -3.35
CA ASN A 5 93.03 -11.34 -2.85
C ASN A 5 93.75 -10.37 -3.83
N GLU A 6 93.69 -9.03 -3.76
CA GLU A 6 92.92 -8.00 -2.98
C GLU A 6 93.02 -6.65 -3.79
N GLU A 7 92.40 -5.49 -3.48
CA GLU A 7 91.70 -5.00 -2.27
C GLU A 7 90.46 -4.12 -2.60
N ILE A 8 89.45 -4.27 -1.74
CA ILE A 8 88.39 -3.35 -1.27
C ILE A 8 88.53 -1.83 -1.61
N GLY A 9 87.44 -1.27 -2.16
CA GLY A 9 87.22 0.18 -2.33
C GLY A 9 85.98 0.70 -1.61
N LYS A 10 86.08 0.90 -0.28
CA LYS A 10 85.21 1.69 0.64
C LYS A 10 83.79 2.07 0.16
N ASN A 11 82.78 1.42 0.73
CA ASN A 11 81.42 1.97 0.81
C ASN A 11 81.27 2.81 2.10
N PRO A 12 80.61 3.98 2.13
CA PRO A 12 80.50 4.79 3.34
C PRO A 12 79.62 4.12 4.40
N LYS A 13 80.08 4.12 5.66
CA LYS A 13 79.19 3.90 6.80
C LYS A 13 78.28 5.12 6.95
N ILE A 14 77.04 5.01 6.48
CA ILE A 14 75.98 5.97 6.83
C ILE A 14 75.46 5.60 8.22
N ASP A 15 75.31 6.61 9.07
CA ASP A 15 75.05 6.43 10.49
C ASP A 15 73.57 6.15 10.79
N THR A 16 73.30 4.92 11.20
CA THR A 16 71.97 4.45 11.64
C THR A 16 71.39 5.19 12.86
N GLN A 17 72.19 5.93 13.65
CA GLN A 17 71.63 6.79 14.71
C GLN A 17 70.99 8.06 14.14
N THR A 18 71.62 8.69 13.16
CA THR A 18 71.10 9.93 12.53
C THR A 18 69.76 9.68 11.82
N GLU A 19 69.63 8.60 11.02
CA GLU A 19 68.35 8.25 10.38
C GLU A 19 67.25 7.95 11.41
N LYS A 20 67.59 7.25 12.50
CA LYS A 20 66.65 6.96 13.59
C LYS A 20 66.19 8.24 14.29
N PHE A 21 67.07 9.23 14.44
CA PHE A 21 66.73 10.52 15.05
C PHE A 21 65.78 11.33 14.15
N GLU A 22 66.05 11.40 12.85
CA GLU A 22 65.12 12.03 11.88
C GLU A 22 63.73 11.35 11.86
N ILE A 23 63.68 10.01 11.95
CA ILE A 23 62.41 9.28 12.02
C ILE A 23 61.66 9.63 13.31
N LEU A 24 62.36 9.78 14.44
CA LEU A 24 61.77 10.16 15.71
C LEU A 24 61.17 11.58 15.69
N GLU A 25 61.88 12.54 15.09
CA GLU A 25 61.37 13.90 14.90
C GLU A 25 60.14 13.94 13.97
N LYS A 26 60.17 13.17 12.87
CA LYS A 26 59.04 13.06 11.93
C LYS A 26 57.81 12.44 12.60
N LEU A 27 57.99 11.43 13.47
CA LEU A 27 56.93 10.83 14.29
C LEU A 27 56.33 11.85 15.28
N ASN A 28 57.17 12.53 16.06
CA ASN A 28 56.73 13.55 17.02
C ASN A 28 56.02 14.73 16.33
N SER A 29 56.46 15.12 15.12
CA SER A 29 55.77 16.11 14.29
C SER A 29 54.41 15.64 13.77
N GLN A 30 54.24 14.33 13.50
CA GLN A 30 52.94 13.77 13.14
C GLN A 30 52.00 13.67 14.35
N GLU A 31 52.50 13.30 15.52
CA GLU A 31 51.74 13.24 16.78
C GLU A 31 51.18 14.63 17.16
N GLN A 32 52.01 15.68 17.10
CA GLN A 32 51.56 17.06 17.32
C GLN A 32 50.49 17.52 16.31
N LYS A 33 50.59 17.12 15.04
CA LYS A 33 49.56 17.39 14.03
C LYS A 33 48.26 16.64 14.33
N PHE A 34 48.36 15.39 14.80
CA PHE A 34 47.20 14.61 15.19
C PHE A 34 46.45 15.24 16.37
N ASP A 35 47.19 15.72 17.38
CA ASP A 35 46.64 16.50 18.51
C ASP A 35 45.94 17.79 18.05
N GLU A 36 46.52 18.51 17.09
CA GLU A 36 45.92 19.72 16.54
C GLU A 36 44.64 19.40 15.74
N PHE A 37 44.63 18.29 14.98
CA PHE A 37 43.43 17.78 14.32
C PHE A 37 42.36 17.35 15.32
N ALA A 38 42.72 16.65 16.40
CA ALA A 38 41.78 16.24 17.45
C ALA A 38 41.12 17.45 18.14
N LYS A 39 41.90 18.48 18.49
CA LYS A 39 41.37 19.74 19.06
C LYS A 39 40.45 20.48 18.09
N LYS A 40 40.77 20.51 16.80
CA LYS A 40 39.89 21.06 15.76
C LYS A 40 38.62 20.24 15.60
N LEU A 41 38.71 18.90 15.65
CA LEU A 41 37.55 18.01 15.60
C LEU A 41 36.61 18.27 16.78
N GLN A 42 37.13 18.35 18.00
CA GLN A 42 36.35 18.63 19.20
C GLN A 42 35.69 20.03 19.16
N SER A 43 36.40 21.05 18.63
CA SER A 43 35.82 22.38 18.41
C SER A 43 34.74 22.38 17.32
N ILE A 44 34.86 21.53 16.30
CA ILE A 44 33.83 21.31 15.28
C ILE A 44 32.63 20.58 15.90
N GLU A 45 32.83 19.52 16.67
CA GLU A 45 31.77 18.80 17.39
C GLU A 45 31.02 19.71 18.35
N GLU A 46 31.71 20.56 19.11
CA GLU A 46 31.08 21.55 19.97
C GLU A 46 30.27 22.61 19.21
N SER A 47 30.75 23.07 18.05
CA SER A 47 30.03 24.07 17.24
C SER A 47 28.88 23.44 16.45
N VAL A 48 29.02 22.20 15.98
CA VAL A 48 27.95 21.37 15.44
C VAL A 48 26.91 21.08 16.51
N SER A 49 27.29 20.77 17.75
CA SER A 49 26.34 20.55 18.85
C SER A 49 25.69 21.84 19.37
N LYS A 50 26.28 23.02 19.12
CA LYS A 50 25.65 24.33 19.38
C LYS A 50 24.70 24.75 18.26
N ASN A 51 24.98 24.36 17.01
CA ASN A 51 24.12 24.61 15.84
C ASN A 51 23.02 23.56 15.66
N GLN A 52 23.24 22.31 16.10
CA GLN A 52 22.25 21.26 16.21
C GLN A 52 21.58 21.32 17.58
N ASN A 53 20.56 22.17 17.65
CA ASN A 53 19.47 22.04 18.62
C ASN A 53 19.83 22.14 20.11
N LYS A 54 19.77 23.37 20.65
CA LYS A 54 18.93 23.61 21.84
C LYS A 54 17.43 23.67 21.47
N LYS A 55 16.99 22.80 20.56
CA LYS A 55 15.62 22.33 20.50
C LYS A 55 15.60 21.28 21.59
N GLU A 56 15.02 21.61 22.74
CA GLU A 56 14.75 20.64 23.79
C GLU A 56 14.21 19.36 23.14
N LEU A 57 14.59 18.17 23.64
CA LEU A 57 13.79 16.98 23.39
C LEU A 57 12.43 17.26 24.03
N LYS A 58 11.53 17.86 23.25
CA LYS A 58 10.11 17.98 23.59
C LYS A 58 9.66 16.55 23.82
N SER A 59 9.35 16.25 25.07
CA SER A 59 8.73 15.00 25.50
C SER A 59 7.65 14.60 24.51
N GLU A 60 7.63 13.34 24.07
CA GLU A 60 6.71 12.87 23.04
C GLU A 60 5.27 13.19 23.47
N LYS A 61 4.65 14.17 22.80
CA LYS A 61 3.34 14.70 23.19
C LYS A 61 2.25 13.84 22.59
N ARG A 62 1.75 12.87 23.36
CA ARG A 62 0.72 11.92 22.95
C ARG A 62 -0.61 12.20 23.64
N PHE A 63 -1.69 11.96 22.92
CA PHE A 63 -3.08 12.03 23.39
C PHE A 63 -3.91 11.01 22.60
N ALA A 64 -5.14 10.75 23.03
CA ALA A 64 -6.03 9.79 22.37
C ALA A 64 -7.45 10.35 22.31
N LEU A 65 -7.89 10.71 21.10
CA LEU A 65 -9.28 11.09 20.82
C LEU A 65 -10.15 9.84 20.81
N LYS A 66 -11.30 9.88 21.50
CA LYS A 66 -12.25 8.77 21.56
C LYS A 66 -13.67 9.30 21.51
N ASN A 67 -14.45 8.85 20.53
CA ASN A 67 -15.88 9.15 20.45
C ASN A 67 -16.69 7.92 20.05
N VAL A 68 -17.95 7.86 20.49
CA VAL A 68 -18.91 6.81 20.10
C VAL A 68 -20.12 7.47 19.45
N PHE A 69 -20.16 7.44 18.12
CA PHE A 69 -21.30 7.91 17.35
C PHE A 69 -22.46 6.92 17.46
N LYS A 70 -23.64 7.41 17.87
CA LYS A 70 -24.87 6.62 17.96
C LYS A 70 -25.75 6.87 16.74
N ASN A 71 -26.63 5.92 16.42
CA ASN A 71 -27.59 6.02 15.30
C ASN A 71 -26.95 6.32 13.93
N VAL A 72 -25.71 5.84 13.71
CA VAL A 72 -24.95 6.06 12.47
C VAL A 72 -25.70 5.55 11.23
N THR A 73 -26.50 4.49 11.36
CA THR A 73 -27.33 3.95 10.27
C THR A 73 -28.48 4.86 9.82
N SER A 74 -28.86 5.86 10.61
CA SER A 74 -29.90 6.85 10.25
C SER A 74 -29.32 8.22 9.86
N LEU A 75 -28.01 8.31 9.60
CA LEU A 75 -27.41 9.49 9.00
C LEU A 75 -27.90 9.67 7.56
N GLU A 76 -28.36 10.87 7.25
CA GLU A 76 -28.66 11.31 5.89
C GLU A 76 -27.35 11.46 5.08
N GLU A 77 -27.45 11.35 3.76
CA GLU A 77 -26.31 11.55 2.85
C GLU A 77 -25.83 13.02 2.87
N GLY A 78 -24.51 13.23 2.87
CA GLY A 78 -23.91 14.57 2.97
C GLY A 78 -24.13 15.27 4.32
N ARG A 79 -24.56 14.55 5.36
CA ARG A 79 -24.68 15.07 6.73
C ARG A 79 -23.56 14.53 7.61
N CYS A 80 -22.91 15.45 8.31
CA CYS A 80 -21.81 15.14 9.21
C CYS A 80 -22.29 15.04 10.67
N CYS A 81 -21.78 14.05 11.40
CA CYS A 81 -21.81 14.02 12.85
C CYS A 81 -20.41 14.31 13.39
N ASN A 82 -20.31 15.30 14.28
CA ASN A 82 -19.07 15.72 14.90
C ASN A 82 -18.99 15.19 16.35
N SER A 83 -17.79 14.83 16.80
CA SER A 83 -17.49 14.70 18.22
C SER A 83 -17.50 16.06 18.91
N GLU A 84 -17.46 16.05 20.24
CA GLU A 84 -17.03 17.22 20.99
C GLU A 84 -15.60 17.62 20.57
N LYS A 85 -15.27 18.90 20.73
CA LYS A 85 -13.95 19.45 20.38
C LYS A 85 -13.04 19.37 21.61
N GLU A 86 -11.96 18.62 21.49
CA GLU A 86 -10.93 18.50 22.52
C GLU A 86 -9.74 19.39 22.18
N GLU A 87 -9.26 20.21 23.12
CA GLU A 87 -8.06 21.03 22.90
C GLU A 87 -6.81 20.31 23.39
N HIS A 88 -5.93 19.93 22.45
CA HIS A 88 -4.64 19.30 22.74
C HIS A 88 -3.53 20.05 22.00
N PHE A 89 -2.53 20.52 22.74
CA PHE A 89 -1.33 21.19 22.22
C PHE A 89 -1.61 22.44 21.37
N ASN A 90 -2.56 23.29 21.82
CA ASN A 90 -3.02 24.52 21.15
C ASN A 90 -3.72 24.26 19.79
N VAL A 91 -4.19 23.03 19.56
CA VAL A 91 -5.02 22.64 18.41
C VAL A 91 -6.32 22.08 18.97
N LYS A 92 -7.45 22.50 18.38
CA LYS A 92 -8.77 21.92 18.65
C LYS A 92 -9.00 20.76 17.69
N TRP A 93 -9.17 19.59 18.27
CA TRP A 93 -9.36 18.34 17.57
C TRP A 93 -10.82 17.90 17.66
N SER A 94 -11.35 17.34 16.58
CA SER A 94 -12.62 16.62 16.61
C SER A 94 -12.61 15.51 15.57
N ILE A 95 -13.28 14.40 15.88
CA ILE A 95 -13.58 13.35 14.92
C ILE A 95 -14.92 13.69 14.27
N GLN A 96 -14.99 13.67 12.95
CA GLN A 96 -16.21 13.76 12.18
C GLN A 96 -16.46 12.40 11.49
N ILE A 97 -17.72 12.00 11.42
CA ILE A 97 -18.18 10.98 10.48
C ILE A 97 -19.15 11.60 9.48
N GLU A 98 -19.09 11.16 8.23
CA GLU A 98 -19.96 11.63 7.16
C GLU A 98 -20.40 10.47 6.28
N ARG A 99 -21.66 10.47 5.85
CA ARG A 99 -22.19 9.40 4.99
C ARG A 99 -22.01 9.77 3.52
N GLN A 100 -21.13 9.03 2.83
CA GLN A 100 -20.86 9.18 1.41
C GLN A 100 -21.68 8.15 0.62
N GLY A 101 -22.71 8.62 -0.09
CA GLY A 101 -23.60 7.76 -0.85
C GLY A 101 -24.35 6.74 0.01
N SER A 102 -24.69 5.61 -0.60
CA SER A 102 -25.37 4.49 0.06
C SER A 102 -24.43 3.50 0.77
N SER A 103 -23.10 3.64 0.61
CA SER A 103 -22.18 2.49 0.73
C SER A 103 -21.06 2.60 1.77
N TYR A 104 -20.67 3.79 2.21
CA TYR A 104 -19.66 3.92 3.27
C TYR A 104 -19.80 5.20 4.11
N PHE A 105 -19.07 5.22 5.22
CA PHE A 105 -18.84 6.40 6.04
C PHE A 105 -17.39 6.82 5.91
N GLU A 106 -17.18 8.11 5.72
CA GLU A 106 -15.88 8.76 5.85
C GLU A 106 -15.62 9.10 7.32
N ILE A 107 -14.37 8.97 7.77
CA ILE A 107 -13.94 9.36 9.11
C ILE A 107 -12.86 10.44 8.95
N VAL A 108 -13.18 11.66 9.35
CA VAL A 108 -12.31 12.83 9.21
C VAL A 108 -11.82 13.24 10.60
N VAL A 109 -10.52 13.56 10.73
CA VAL A 109 -9.96 14.18 11.94
C VAL A 109 -9.76 15.66 11.66
N SER A 110 -10.65 16.50 12.19
CA SER A 110 -10.51 17.95 12.12
C SER A 110 -9.46 18.41 13.13
N CYS A 111 -8.61 19.35 12.71
CA CYS A 111 -7.54 19.93 13.50
C CYS A 111 -7.50 21.45 13.22
N VAL A 112 -7.94 22.26 14.19
CA VAL A 112 -8.06 23.71 14.05
C VAL A 112 -7.12 24.39 15.04
N PRO A 113 -6.04 25.05 14.60
CA PRO A 113 -5.16 25.81 15.49
C PRO A 113 -5.93 26.89 16.28
N VAL A 114 -5.58 27.06 17.56
CA VAL A 114 -6.25 28.01 18.45
C VAL A 114 -5.66 29.43 18.37
N ALA A 115 -4.46 29.55 17.78
CA ALA A 115 -3.75 30.80 17.51
C ALA A 115 -3.06 30.70 16.14
N PRO A 116 -2.69 31.82 15.48
CA PRO A 116 -1.85 31.76 14.29
C PRO A 116 -0.54 31.06 14.61
N VAL A 117 -0.31 29.92 13.97
CA VAL A 117 0.94 29.17 14.10
C VAL A 117 1.99 29.97 13.34
N GLY A 118 2.95 30.55 14.07
CA GLY A 118 4.04 31.33 13.45
C GLY A 118 5.00 30.47 12.62
N ASP A 119 4.97 29.15 12.86
CA ASP A 119 5.71 28.13 12.12
C ASP A 119 4.78 27.42 11.13
N GLU A 120 5.32 27.05 9.98
CA GLU A 120 4.68 26.11 9.05
C GLU A 120 4.51 24.74 9.73
N TRP A 121 3.31 24.16 9.67
CA TRP A 121 2.99 22.89 10.32
C TRP A 121 2.26 21.94 9.37
N SER A 122 2.44 20.65 9.60
CA SER A 122 1.77 19.57 8.91
C SER A 122 1.32 18.49 9.90
N ILE A 123 0.38 17.65 9.48
CA ILE A 123 -0.02 16.44 10.20
C ILE A 123 0.29 15.25 9.30
N GLU A 124 0.98 14.27 9.86
CA GLU A 124 1.13 12.95 9.28
C GLU A 124 0.12 12.01 9.94
N THR A 125 -0.69 11.31 9.14
CA THR A 125 -1.62 10.29 9.61
C THR A 125 -1.03 8.90 9.35
N LYS A 126 -1.14 8.00 10.33
CA LYS A 126 -0.59 6.65 10.24
C LYS A 126 -1.64 5.59 10.56
N LEU A 127 -1.86 4.68 9.61
CA LEU A 127 -2.60 3.43 9.82
C LEU A 127 -1.64 2.37 10.36
N GLU A 128 -1.98 1.73 11.49
CA GLU A 128 -1.10 0.71 12.11
C GLU A 128 -1.39 -0.73 11.63
N PHE A 129 -2.61 -0.98 11.17
CA PHE A 129 -3.00 -2.27 10.63
C PHE A 129 -2.60 -2.42 9.16
N ARG A 130 -2.12 -3.61 8.81
CA ARG A 130 -1.71 -3.95 7.45
C ARG A 130 -2.04 -5.39 7.08
N VAL A 131 -2.25 -5.61 5.79
CA VAL A 131 -2.28 -6.96 5.20
C VAL A 131 -1.03 -7.17 4.35
N MET A 132 -0.51 -8.38 4.35
CA MET A 132 0.59 -8.81 3.50
C MET A 132 0.02 -9.55 2.29
N VAL A 133 0.37 -9.12 1.08
CA VAL A 133 0.12 -9.90 -0.15
C VAL A 133 1.47 -10.13 -0.80
N GLN A 134 1.83 -11.40 -0.99
CA GLN A 134 3.21 -11.78 -1.29
C GLN A 134 4.16 -11.10 -0.26
N ASP A 135 5.17 -10.36 -0.73
CA ASP A 135 6.11 -9.61 0.13
C ASP A 135 5.70 -8.13 0.34
N THR A 136 4.56 -7.69 -0.22
CA THR A 136 4.11 -6.30 -0.23
C THR A 136 3.19 -5.96 0.95
N LYS A 137 3.40 -4.79 1.57
CA LYS A 137 2.67 -4.27 2.73
C LYS A 137 1.58 -3.28 2.34
N PHE A 138 0.32 -3.63 2.61
CA PHE A 138 -0.82 -2.75 2.38
C PHE A 138 -1.41 -2.25 3.69
N TYR A 139 -1.32 -0.95 3.95
CA TYR A 139 -1.94 -0.32 5.12
C TYR A 139 -3.42 -0.08 4.85
N VAL A 140 -4.29 -0.69 5.65
CA VAL A 140 -5.75 -0.73 5.36
C VAL A 140 -6.57 -0.52 6.63
N SER A 141 -7.80 -0.02 6.47
CA SER A 141 -8.74 0.12 7.58
C SER A 141 -9.54 -1.18 7.77
N LYS A 142 -9.37 -1.87 8.91
CA LYS A 142 -10.15 -3.08 9.27
C LYS A 142 -11.66 -2.83 9.15
N THR A 143 -12.15 -1.70 9.65
CA THR A 143 -13.59 -1.38 9.66
C THR A 143 -14.13 -1.09 8.27
N TYR A 144 -13.34 -0.43 7.40
CA TYR A 144 -13.74 -0.14 6.04
C TYR A 144 -13.83 -1.41 5.18
N LEU A 145 -12.78 -2.23 5.17
CA LEU A 145 -12.78 -3.51 4.46
C LEU A 145 -13.91 -4.42 4.96
N ALA A 146 -14.14 -4.51 6.28
CA ALA A 146 -15.25 -5.27 6.85
C ALA A 146 -16.66 -4.71 6.55
N ALA A 147 -16.78 -3.43 6.19
CA ALA A 147 -18.04 -2.86 5.72
C ALA A 147 -18.33 -3.25 4.26
N GLN A 148 -17.29 -3.36 3.43
CA GLN A 148 -17.41 -3.72 2.01
C GLN A 148 -17.35 -5.23 1.72
N SER A 149 -16.88 -6.04 2.67
CA SER A 149 -16.59 -7.46 2.50
C SER A 149 -17.07 -8.31 3.68
N SER A 150 -17.88 -9.34 3.40
CA SER A 150 -18.25 -10.36 4.39
C SER A 150 -17.05 -11.22 4.80
N PHE A 151 -16.10 -11.46 3.87
CA PHE A 151 -14.84 -12.14 4.14
C PHE A 151 -13.98 -11.36 5.14
N PHE A 152 -13.65 -10.09 4.86
CA PHE A 152 -12.83 -9.29 5.78
C PHE A 152 -13.53 -9.02 7.12
N LYS A 153 -14.86 -8.88 7.13
CA LYS A 153 -15.63 -8.82 8.38
C LYS A 153 -15.41 -10.05 9.26
N THR A 154 -15.44 -11.22 8.65
CA THR A 154 -15.22 -12.51 9.32
C THR A 154 -13.76 -12.67 9.75
N LEU A 155 -12.80 -12.29 8.89
CA LEU A 155 -11.36 -12.37 9.17
C LEU A 155 -10.92 -11.44 10.32
N PHE A 156 -11.45 -10.22 10.37
CA PHE A 156 -11.01 -9.19 11.32
C PHE A 156 -11.79 -9.16 12.62
N PHE A 157 -13.07 -9.55 12.60
CA PHE A 157 -13.98 -9.44 13.76
C PHE A 157 -14.67 -10.77 14.12
N GLY A 158 -14.36 -11.87 13.44
CA GLY A 158 -14.74 -13.21 13.85
C GLY A 158 -13.82 -13.80 14.92
N ASN A 159 -14.18 -14.97 15.45
CA ASN A 159 -13.48 -15.66 16.54
C ASN A 159 -12.22 -16.42 16.06
N PHE A 160 -11.38 -15.77 15.26
CA PHE A 160 -10.14 -16.33 14.71
C PHE A 160 -8.90 -15.69 15.35
N SER A 161 -7.76 -16.39 15.32
CA SER A 161 -6.49 -15.90 15.88
C SER A 161 -6.00 -14.62 15.18
N GLU A 162 -6.45 -14.43 13.95
CA GLU A 162 -6.20 -13.34 13.01
C GLU A 162 -6.75 -12.00 13.52
N SER A 163 -7.90 -12.04 14.22
CA SER A 163 -8.61 -10.83 14.68
C SER A 163 -7.73 -9.92 15.55
N SER A 164 -6.89 -10.50 16.42
CA SER A 164 -5.97 -9.80 17.31
C SER A 164 -4.63 -9.41 16.68
N LYS A 165 -4.33 -9.84 15.45
CA LYS A 165 -3.07 -9.51 14.76
C LYS A 165 -3.11 -8.09 14.18
N SER A 166 -1.95 -7.43 14.20
CA SER A 166 -1.71 -6.13 13.54
C SER A 166 -1.22 -6.27 12.10
N GLU A 167 -0.86 -7.49 11.69
CA GLU A 167 -0.44 -7.89 10.34
C GLU A 167 -1.09 -9.24 10.02
N ILE A 168 -1.73 -9.37 8.85
CA ILE A 168 -2.38 -10.61 8.40
C ILE A 168 -1.93 -10.93 6.97
N PRO A 169 -1.38 -12.13 6.71
CA PRO A 169 -1.08 -12.57 5.35
C PRO A 169 -2.34 -12.99 4.60
N LEU A 170 -2.38 -12.60 3.32
CA LEU A 170 -3.37 -12.99 2.34
C LEU A 170 -2.65 -13.73 1.20
N SER A 171 -3.12 -14.95 0.90
CA SER A 171 -2.48 -15.88 -0.04
C SER A 171 -3.35 -16.12 -1.26
N GLY A 172 -2.73 -16.44 -2.40
CA GLY A 172 -3.44 -16.80 -3.64
C GLY A 172 -3.76 -15.64 -4.57
N ILE A 173 -3.19 -14.46 -4.32
CA ILE A 173 -3.35 -13.25 -5.13
C ILE A 173 -2.01 -12.55 -5.36
N ASP A 174 -1.94 -11.79 -6.46
CA ASP A 174 -0.81 -10.92 -6.76
C ASP A 174 -0.94 -9.55 -6.08
N SER A 175 0.19 -8.93 -5.72
CA SER A 175 0.18 -7.65 -5.03
C SER A 175 -0.24 -6.47 -5.92
N ASP A 176 0.04 -6.50 -7.22
CA ASP A 176 -0.37 -5.43 -8.14
C ASP A 176 -1.89 -5.49 -8.40
N ASP A 177 -2.45 -6.69 -8.52
CA ASP A 177 -3.89 -6.87 -8.68
C ASP A 177 -4.64 -6.52 -7.38
N PHE A 178 -4.05 -6.81 -6.22
CA PHE A 178 -4.61 -6.37 -4.94
C PHE A 178 -4.57 -4.85 -4.77
N GLN A 179 -3.51 -4.19 -5.25
CA GLN A 179 -3.44 -2.73 -5.28
C GLN A 179 -4.59 -2.15 -6.14
N ARG A 180 -4.79 -2.66 -7.35
CA ARG A 180 -5.89 -2.25 -8.24
C ARG A 180 -7.27 -2.51 -7.62
N PHE A 181 -7.43 -3.66 -6.94
CA PHE A 181 -8.65 -3.97 -6.19
C PHE A 181 -8.92 -2.95 -5.08
N LEU A 182 -7.91 -2.58 -4.29
CA LEU A 182 -8.03 -1.55 -3.26
C LEU A 182 -8.35 -0.18 -3.87
N GLU A 183 -7.71 0.21 -4.96
CA GLU A 183 -7.99 1.46 -5.68
C GLU A 183 -9.47 1.55 -6.08
N VAL A 184 -10.02 0.51 -6.71
CA VAL A 184 -11.46 0.46 -7.05
C VAL A 184 -12.37 0.51 -5.81
N LEU A 185 -11.96 -0.17 -4.74
CA LEU A 185 -12.69 -0.19 -3.46
C LEU A 185 -12.75 1.21 -2.85
N TYR A 186 -11.63 1.94 -2.84
CA TYR A 186 -11.51 3.30 -2.30
C TYR A 186 -12.06 4.40 -3.21
N GLY A 187 -12.44 4.10 -4.45
CA GLY A 187 -13.19 5.01 -5.31
C GLY A 187 -12.63 5.18 -6.71
N GLU A 188 -11.34 4.88 -6.90
CA GLU A 188 -10.58 5.16 -8.12
C GLU A 188 -11.08 4.41 -9.36
N SER A 189 -10.74 4.96 -10.54
CA SER A 189 -11.24 4.51 -11.83
C SER A 189 -10.19 3.72 -12.63
N VAL A 190 -9.65 2.65 -12.04
CA VAL A 190 -8.59 1.81 -12.64
C VAL A 190 -9.10 0.55 -13.36
N ILE A 191 -10.42 0.43 -13.56
CA ILE A 191 -11.03 -0.69 -14.30
C ILE A 191 -10.94 -0.42 -15.81
N ASP A 192 -10.22 -1.29 -16.51
CA ASP A 192 -10.19 -1.36 -17.97
C ASP A 192 -10.17 -2.82 -18.47
N ASP A 193 -10.09 -3.03 -19.79
CA ASP A 193 -10.11 -4.38 -20.38
C ASP A 193 -8.90 -5.25 -20.03
N SER A 194 -7.80 -4.67 -19.53
CA SER A 194 -6.60 -5.38 -19.08
C SER A 194 -6.57 -5.68 -17.58
N THR A 195 -7.42 -5.02 -16.77
CA THR A 195 -7.45 -5.17 -15.30
C THR A 195 -8.74 -5.78 -14.75
N VAL A 196 -9.84 -5.74 -15.50
CA VAL A 196 -11.18 -6.08 -15.00
C VAL A 196 -11.36 -7.56 -14.61
N GLU A 197 -10.60 -8.49 -15.18
CA GLU A 197 -10.77 -9.94 -14.90
C GLU A 197 -10.09 -10.36 -13.59
N GLU A 198 -8.96 -9.73 -13.30
CA GLU A 198 -8.12 -9.87 -12.12
C GLU A 198 -8.79 -9.17 -10.93
N ILE A 199 -9.28 -7.95 -11.12
CA ILE A 199 -10.08 -7.22 -10.10
C ILE A 199 -11.36 -8.02 -9.77
N LEU A 200 -12.05 -8.60 -10.77
CA LEU A 200 -13.22 -9.46 -10.53
C LEU A 200 -12.86 -10.71 -9.74
N HIS A 201 -11.72 -11.36 -10.04
CA HIS A 201 -11.28 -12.55 -9.31
C HIS A 201 -11.10 -12.27 -7.81
N ILE A 202 -10.44 -11.16 -7.47
CA ILE A 202 -10.24 -10.75 -6.08
C ILE A 202 -11.57 -10.34 -5.43
N ALA A 203 -12.43 -9.64 -6.17
CA ALA A 203 -13.73 -9.18 -5.66
C ALA A 203 -14.72 -10.31 -5.38
N ASP A 204 -14.68 -11.39 -6.17
CA ASP A 204 -15.42 -12.63 -5.94
C ASP A 204 -14.86 -13.37 -4.72
N MET A 205 -13.54 -13.64 -4.70
CA MET A 205 -12.87 -14.35 -3.61
C MET A 205 -13.03 -13.67 -2.24
N TYR A 206 -12.96 -12.33 -2.19
CA TYR A 206 -13.18 -11.56 -0.96
C TYR A 206 -14.62 -11.05 -0.79
N ALA A 207 -15.56 -11.55 -1.60
CA ALA A 207 -16.99 -11.27 -1.48
C ALA A 207 -17.31 -9.77 -1.27
N THR A 208 -16.93 -8.95 -2.25
CA THR A 208 -17.14 -7.48 -2.27
C THR A 208 -18.11 -7.06 -3.38
N PRO A 209 -19.44 -7.08 -3.14
CA PRO A 209 -20.44 -6.82 -4.17
C PRO A 209 -20.33 -5.45 -4.85
N MET A 210 -19.79 -4.45 -4.13
CA MET A 210 -19.59 -3.10 -4.67
C MET A 210 -18.60 -3.11 -5.85
N VAL A 211 -17.45 -3.77 -5.68
CA VAL A 211 -16.42 -3.89 -6.72
C VAL A 211 -16.94 -4.73 -7.89
N VAL A 212 -17.58 -5.88 -7.61
CA VAL A 212 -18.22 -6.73 -8.63
C VAL A 212 -19.19 -5.93 -9.50
N ARG A 213 -20.05 -5.09 -8.89
CA ARG A 213 -20.96 -4.20 -9.63
C ARG A 213 -20.21 -3.19 -10.51
N ARG A 214 -19.13 -2.55 -10.03
CA ARG A 214 -18.35 -1.60 -10.85
C ARG A 214 -17.72 -2.29 -12.06
N CYS A 215 -17.20 -3.50 -11.88
CA CYS A 215 -16.65 -4.33 -12.96
C CYS A 215 -17.74 -4.73 -13.96
N GLU A 216 -18.92 -5.20 -13.50
CA GLU A 216 -20.04 -5.53 -14.38
C GLU A 216 -20.51 -4.31 -15.18
N GLU A 217 -20.61 -3.14 -14.55
CA GLU A 217 -20.97 -1.88 -15.24
C GLU A 217 -19.93 -1.45 -16.28
N PHE A 218 -18.64 -1.68 -16.03
CA PHE A 218 -17.59 -1.46 -17.05
C PHE A 218 -17.78 -2.43 -18.23
N LEU A 219 -17.95 -3.73 -17.95
CA LEU A 219 -18.12 -4.76 -18.97
C LEU A 219 -19.36 -4.53 -19.85
N LEU A 220 -20.45 -4.02 -19.27
CA LEU A 220 -21.68 -3.68 -19.99
C LEU A 220 -21.58 -2.41 -20.86
N LYS A 221 -20.78 -1.41 -20.45
CA LYS A 221 -20.86 -0.04 -21.02
C LYS A 221 -19.61 0.40 -21.78
N LYS A 222 -18.45 -0.20 -21.53
CA LYS A 222 -17.14 0.30 -21.99
C LYS A 222 -16.19 -0.75 -22.56
N SER A 223 -16.35 -2.02 -22.18
CA SER A 223 -15.47 -3.10 -22.64
C SER A 223 -15.55 -3.34 -24.15
N ALA A 224 -14.41 -3.56 -24.77
CA ALA A 224 -14.27 -4.00 -26.16
C ALA A 224 -14.03 -5.53 -26.28
N LYS A 225 -14.16 -6.29 -25.18
CA LYS A 225 -14.05 -7.76 -25.18
C LYS A 225 -15.14 -8.38 -26.07
N SER A 226 -14.81 -9.49 -26.73
CA SER A 226 -15.76 -10.22 -27.56
C SER A 226 -16.94 -10.77 -26.76
N ALA A 227 -18.11 -10.92 -27.40
CA ALA A 227 -19.31 -11.47 -26.77
C ALA A 227 -19.07 -12.84 -26.11
N LYS A 228 -18.23 -13.69 -26.72
CA LYS A 228 -17.74 -14.95 -26.15
C LYS A 228 -17.02 -14.77 -24.81
N LYS A 229 -16.11 -13.80 -24.73
CA LYS A 229 -15.37 -13.51 -23.49
C LYS A 229 -16.28 -12.88 -22.43
N LEU A 230 -17.17 -11.96 -22.81
CA LEU A 230 -18.15 -11.36 -21.91
C LEU A 230 -19.09 -12.41 -21.31
N LEU A 231 -19.66 -13.30 -22.13
CA LEU A 231 -20.52 -14.39 -21.66
C LEU A 231 -19.76 -15.36 -20.74
N GLY A 232 -18.51 -15.72 -21.07
CA GLY A 232 -17.66 -16.56 -20.22
C GLY A 232 -17.32 -15.91 -18.87
N MET A 233 -17.07 -14.60 -18.83
CA MET A 233 -16.87 -13.85 -17.59
C MET A 233 -18.16 -13.74 -16.77
N ALA A 234 -19.30 -13.52 -17.43
CA ALA A 234 -20.60 -13.48 -16.78
C ALA A 234 -20.98 -14.81 -16.13
N ALA A 235 -20.65 -15.92 -16.79
CA ALA A 235 -20.80 -17.26 -16.25
C ALA A 235 -19.92 -17.48 -15.01
N ARG A 236 -18.60 -17.21 -15.14
CA ARG A 236 -17.61 -17.49 -14.09
C ARG A 236 -17.88 -16.72 -12.80
N TYR A 237 -18.23 -15.44 -12.90
CA TYR A 237 -18.43 -14.56 -11.76
C TYR A 237 -19.91 -14.28 -11.46
N ASN A 238 -20.83 -15.08 -12.01
CA ASN A 238 -22.28 -14.97 -11.79
C ASN A 238 -22.85 -13.54 -12.02
N LEU A 239 -22.41 -12.88 -13.09
CA LEU A 239 -22.78 -11.50 -13.45
C LEU A 239 -24.08 -11.50 -14.26
N GLU A 240 -25.21 -11.52 -13.56
CA GLU A 240 -26.54 -11.71 -14.17
C GLU A 240 -26.94 -10.59 -15.14
N ASN A 241 -26.55 -9.33 -14.92
CA ASN A 241 -26.90 -8.26 -15.87
C ASN A 241 -26.07 -8.39 -17.16
N LEU A 242 -24.78 -8.73 -17.04
CA LEU A 242 -23.92 -8.98 -18.20
C LEU A 242 -24.36 -10.24 -18.96
N LYS A 243 -24.75 -11.32 -18.27
CA LYS A 243 -25.31 -12.54 -18.87
C LYS A 243 -26.56 -12.20 -19.67
N ASN A 244 -27.54 -11.55 -19.04
CA ASN A 244 -28.80 -11.18 -19.70
C ASN A 244 -28.58 -10.26 -20.91
N ASN A 245 -27.65 -9.31 -20.82
CA ASN A 245 -27.26 -8.46 -21.95
C ASN A 245 -26.68 -9.30 -23.11
N CYS A 246 -25.73 -10.19 -22.84
CA CYS A 246 -25.16 -11.11 -23.84
C CYS A 246 -26.25 -11.98 -24.50
N MET A 247 -27.12 -12.61 -23.70
CA MET A 247 -28.21 -13.47 -24.18
C MET A 247 -29.29 -12.72 -24.97
N SER A 248 -29.45 -11.41 -24.75
CA SER A 248 -30.32 -10.53 -25.53
C SER A 248 -29.73 -10.17 -26.91
N GLY A 249 -28.40 -10.16 -27.01
CA GLY A 249 -27.66 -9.89 -28.24
C GLY A 249 -27.70 -11.04 -29.24
N ILE A 250 -27.85 -12.29 -28.76
CA ILE A 250 -27.95 -13.50 -29.60
C ILE A 250 -29.31 -13.51 -30.32
N LYS A 251 -29.28 -13.34 -31.66
CA LYS A 251 -30.48 -13.24 -32.50
C LYS A 251 -30.47 -14.23 -33.68
N THR A 252 -29.34 -14.88 -33.93
CA THR A 252 -29.14 -15.79 -35.05
C THR A 252 -28.29 -17.00 -34.63
N VAL A 253 -28.37 -18.08 -35.42
CA VAL A 253 -27.49 -19.25 -35.25
C VAL A 253 -26.00 -18.89 -35.44
N ALA A 254 -25.69 -17.82 -36.18
CA ALA A 254 -24.32 -17.33 -36.32
C ALA A 254 -23.81 -16.73 -35.00
N ASP A 255 -24.64 -15.98 -34.28
CA ASP A 255 -24.29 -15.41 -32.97
C ASP A 255 -24.02 -16.53 -31.94
N ILE A 256 -24.84 -17.58 -31.95
CA ILE A 256 -24.64 -18.77 -31.09
C ILE A 256 -23.27 -19.39 -31.36
N ARG A 257 -22.90 -19.60 -32.65
CA ARG A 257 -21.59 -20.13 -33.01
C ARG A 257 -20.44 -19.19 -32.61
N ALA A 258 -20.66 -17.88 -32.60
CA ALA A 258 -19.65 -16.89 -32.21
C ALA A 258 -19.38 -16.88 -30.69
N VAL A 259 -20.38 -17.18 -29.84
CA VAL A 259 -20.21 -17.21 -28.38
C VAL A 259 -19.75 -18.55 -27.82
N LEU A 260 -19.92 -19.67 -28.54
CA LEU A 260 -19.53 -20.99 -28.07
C LEU A 260 -18.00 -21.12 -27.85
N PRO A 261 -17.55 -21.79 -26.77
CA PRO A 261 -16.14 -22.15 -26.59
C PRO A 261 -15.66 -23.15 -27.66
N SER A 262 -14.34 -23.26 -27.80
CA SER A 262 -13.70 -24.23 -28.71
C SER A 262 -13.89 -25.68 -28.24
N VAL A 263 -14.04 -25.88 -26.93
CA VAL A 263 -14.44 -27.15 -26.31
C VAL A 263 -15.73 -26.88 -25.55
N ILE A 264 -16.81 -27.58 -25.91
CA ILE A 264 -18.15 -27.33 -25.36
C ILE A 264 -18.21 -27.54 -23.84
N ASN A 265 -17.41 -28.48 -23.31
CA ASN A 265 -17.32 -28.79 -21.89
C ASN A 265 -16.70 -27.67 -21.03
N ASP A 266 -16.07 -26.65 -21.65
CA ASP A 266 -15.50 -25.50 -20.93
C ASP A 266 -16.58 -24.47 -20.54
N LEU A 267 -17.84 -24.68 -20.97
CA LEU A 267 -18.98 -23.82 -20.66
C LEU A 267 -19.70 -24.28 -19.39
N ASP A 268 -20.05 -23.34 -18.49
CA ASP A 268 -20.94 -23.62 -17.35
C ASP A 268 -22.26 -24.23 -17.86
N SER A 269 -22.71 -25.30 -17.20
CA SER A 269 -23.86 -26.10 -17.63
C SER A 269 -25.17 -25.31 -17.68
N ARG A 270 -25.32 -24.25 -16.88
CA ARG A 270 -26.49 -23.35 -16.94
C ARG A 270 -26.46 -22.51 -18.20
N ILE A 271 -25.30 -21.95 -18.56
CA ILE A 271 -25.15 -21.19 -19.81
C ILE A 271 -25.34 -22.10 -21.03
N MET A 272 -24.88 -23.34 -20.97
CA MET A 272 -25.11 -24.32 -22.03
C MET A 272 -26.61 -24.61 -22.22
N ALA A 273 -27.37 -24.76 -21.12
CA ALA A 273 -28.82 -24.91 -21.16
C ALA A 273 -29.52 -23.65 -21.72
N GLU A 274 -29.17 -22.46 -21.21
CA GLU A 274 -29.70 -21.18 -21.69
C GLU A 274 -29.43 -20.95 -23.19
N LEU A 275 -28.23 -21.32 -23.69
CA LEU A 275 -27.90 -21.25 -25.13
C LEU A 275 -28.67 -22.29 -25.96
N LEU A 276 -28.96 -23.47 -25.42
CA LEU A 276 -29.74 -24.49 -26.11
C LEU A 276 -31.21 -24.07 -26.23
N GLU A 277 -31.81 -23.57 -25.14
CA GLU A 277 -33.16 -22.97 -25.18
C GLU A 277 -33.21 -21.81 -26.18
N LYS A 278 -32.19 -20.94 -26.18
CA LYS A 278 -32.07 -19.87 -27.17
C LYS A 278 -32.01 -20.42 -28.60
N ALA A 279 -31.22 -21.45 -28.87
CA ALA A 279 -31.13 -22.08 -30.19
C ALA A 279 -32.48 -22.62 -30.66
N LEU A 280 -33.23 -23.29 -29.78
CA LEU A 280 -34.56 -23.82 -30.05
C LEU A 280 -35.59 -22.71 -30.33
N SER A 281 -35.44 -21.53 -29.73
CA SER A 281 -36.31 -20.37 -29.96
C SER A 281 -36.07 -19.61 -31.28
N LEU A 282 -35.01 -19.97 -32.03
CA LEU A 282 -34.66 -19.34 -33.32
C LEU A 282 -35.14 -20.14 -34.54
N HIS A 283 -35.99 -21.14 -34.33
CA HIS A 283 -36.53 -22.06 -35.35
C HIS A 283 -38.02 -21.83 -35.61
#